data_AF-A0A6J4XI76-F1
#
_entry.id   AF-A0A6J4XI76-F1
#
_cell.length_a   1.000
_cell.length_b   1.000
_cell.length_c   1.000
_cell.angle_alpha   90.00
_cell.angle_beta   90.00
_cell.angle_gamma   90.00
#
_symmetry.space_group_name_H-M   'P 1'
#
loop_
_entity.id
_entity.type
_entity.pdbx_description
1 polymer ?
#
loop_
_entity_poly.entity_id
_entity_poly.type
_entity_poly.pdbx_seq_one_letter_code
_entity_poly.pdbx_strand_id
1 'polypeptide(L)' 'MTRIIVEIDDNKAAILKDKAKKFGLLPEQFVIASIEDLISQPDPDLEATIRKVLLKNQKLYERLA' A
#
# COMPACT_ATOMS: atom_id res chain seq x y z
N MET A 1 -15.63 13.22 -9.18
CA MET A 1 -14.99 12.11 -9.91
C MET A 1 -13.90 12.70 -10.78
N THR A 2 -12.67 12.22 -10.63
CA THR A 2 -11.51 12.66 -11.41
C THR A 2 -11.06 11.49 -12.28
N ARG A 3 -10.79 11.72 -13.56
CA ARG A 3 -10.34 10.67 -14.49
C ARG A 3 -8.88 10.92 -14.87
N ILE A 4 -8.04 9.93 -14.66
CA ILE A 4 -6.64 9.93 -15.10
C ILE A 4 -6.52 8.85 -16.18
N ILE A 5 -5.90 9.18 -17.31
CA ILE A 5 -5.60 8.25 -18.40
C ILE A 5 -4.08 8.11 -18.44
N VAL A 6 -3.59 6.87 -18.35
CA VAL A 6 -2.16 6.56 -18.37
C VAL A 6 -1.90 5.60 -19.52
N GLU A 7 -1.01 5.98 -20.42
CA GLU A 7 -0.52 5.09 -21.47
C GLU A 7 0.63 4.26 -20.92
N ILE A 8 0.55 2.95 -21.14
CA ILE A 8 1.61 1.99 -20.79
C ILE A 8 1.92 1.15 -22.02
N ASP A 9 3.14 0.66 -22.11
CA ASP A 9 3.52 -0.24 -23.19
C ASP A 9 2.82 -1.60 -23.07
N ASP A 10 2.70 -2.30 -24.20
CA ASP A 10 1.99 -3.58 -24.29
C ASP A 10 2.59 -4.66 -23.37
N ASN A 11 3.90 -4.62 -23.12
CA ASN A 11 4.56 -5.57 -22.22
C ASN A 11 4.16 -5.32 -20.76
N LYS A 12 4.12 -4.06 -20.32
CA LYS A 12 3.58 -3.69 -19.00
C LYS A 12 2.10 -4.01 -18.88
N ALA A 13 1.32 -3.83 -19.94
CA ALA A 13 -0.10 -4.21 -19.95
C ALA A 13 -0.29 -5.73 -19.80
N ALA A 14 0.57 -6.55 -20.42
CA ALA A 14 0.57 -8.00 -20.24
C ALA A 14 0.91 -8.40 -18.78
N ILE A 15 1.97 -7.80 -18.22
CA ILE A 15 2.37 -8.04 -16.82
C ILE A 15 1.26 -7.65 -15.85
N LEU A 16 0.56 -6.55 -16.11
CA LEU A 16 -0.58 -6.09 -15.31
C LEU A 16 -1.71 -7.13 -15.33
N LYS A 17 -2.07 -7.64 -16.51
CA LYS A 17 -3.09 -8.69 -16.66
C LYS A 17 -2.73 -9.96 -15.88
N ASP A 18 -1.48 -10.39 -15.97
CA ASP A 18 -1.01 -11.58 -15.24
C ASP A 18 -1.04 -11.38 -13.72
N LYS A 19 -0.65 -10.19 -13.24
CA LYS A 19 -0.76 -9.83 -11.82
C LYS A 19 -2.21 -9.84 -11.37
N ALA A 20 -3.12 -9.20 -12.11
CA ALA A 20 -4.54 -9.15 -11.77
C ALA A 20 -5.16 -10.55 -11.71
N LYS A 21 -4.81 -11.42 -12.68
CA LYS A 21 -5.27 -12.81 -12.74
C LYS A 21 -4.87 -13.63 -11.51
N LYS A 22 -3.70 -13.38 -10.92
CA LYS A 22 -3.26 -14.06 -9.67
C LYS A 22 -4.21 -13.79 -8.49
N PHE A 23 -4.88 -12.64 -8.51
CA PHE A 23 -5.85 -12.25 -7.50
C PHE A 23 -7.31 -12.46 -7.94
N GLY A 24 -7.53 -13.04 -9.13
CA GLY A 24 -8.87 -13.23 -9.70
C GLY A 24 -9.57 -11.92 -10.08
N LEU A 25 -8.81 -10.84 -10.27
CA LEU A 25 -9.34 -9.50 -10.54
C LEU A 25 -9.19 -9.13 -12.02
N LEU A 26 -10.02 -8.20 -12.46
CA LEU A 26 -9.78 -7.49 -13.71
C LEU A 26 -8.59 -6.52 -13.59
N PRO A 27 -7.87 -6.21 -14.68
CA PRO A 27 -6.73 -5.30 -14.65
C PRO A 27 -7.08 -3.92 -14.07
N GLU A 28 -8.27 -3.40 -14.39
CA GLU A 28 -8.75 -2.10 -13.91
C GLU A 28 -8.98 -2.12 -12.39
N GLN A 29 -9.57 -3.19 -11.89
CA GLN A 29 -9.80 -3.37 -10.45
C GLN A 29 -8.48 -3.51 -9.68
N PHE A 30 -7.52 -4.24 -10.26
CA PHE A 30 -6.19 -4.39 -9.69
C PHE A 30 -5.46 -3.04 -9.62
N VAL A 31 -5.55 -2.20 -10.66
CA VAL A 31 -4.96 -0.85 -10.66
C VAL A 31 -5.62 0.04 -9.61
N ILE A 32 -6.95 0.04 -9.51
CA ILE A 32 -7.67 0.84 -8.51
C ILE A 32 -7.22 0.46 -7.10
N ALA A 33 -7.24 -0.84 -6.77
CA ALA A 33 -6.82 -1.32 -5.45
C ALA A 33 -5.35 -0.99 -5.17
N SER A 34 -4.48 -1.04 -6.18
CA SER A 34 -3.06 -0.69 -6.03
C SER A 34 -2.85 0.80 -5.80
N ILE A 35 -3.64 1.67 -6.46
CA ILE A 35 -3.59 3.12 -6.24
C ILE A 35 -4.15 3.46 -4.87
N GLU A 36 -5.26 2.83 -4.47
CA GLU A 36 -5.83 3.02 -3.13
C GLU A 36 -4.86 2.58 -2.05
N ASP A 37 -4.20 1.43 -2.19
CA ASP A 37 -3.14 0.99 -1.27
C ASP A 37 -1.98 1.97 -1.24
N LEU A 38 -1.49 2.41 -2.40
CA LEU A 38 -0.39 3.38 -2.50
C LEU A 38 -0.72 4.72 -1.82
N ILE A 39 -1.96 5.20 -1.93
CA ILE A 39 -2.42 6.46 -1.30
C ILE A 39 -2.74 6.25 0.19
N SER A 40 -3.22 5.06 0.57
CA SER A 40 -3.61 4.74 1.93
C SER A 40 -2.44 4.32 2.83
N GLN A 41 -1.25 4.12 2.25
CA GLN A 41 -0.04 3.88 3.03
C GLN A 41 0.13 5.02 4.05
N PRO A 42 0.30 4.70 5.34
CA PRO A 42 0.43 5.73 6.37
C PRO A 42 1.63 6.60 6.04
N ASP A 43 1.47 7.90 6.28
CA ASP A 43 2.55 8.86 6.15
C ASP A 43 3.79 8.29 6.88
N PRO A 44 4.97 8.19 6.25
CA PRO A 44 6.18 7.67 6.89
C PRO A 44 6.47 8.34 8.25
N ASP A 45 6.02 9.58 8.44
CA ASP A 45 6.07 10.29 9.73
C ASP A 45 5.13 9.71 10.80
N LEU A 46 3.95 9.23 10.39
CA LEU A 46 3.00 8.53 11.26
C LEU A 46 3.56 7.16 11.68
N GLU A 47 4.14 6.39 10.74
CA GLU A 47 4.77 5.10 11.05
C GLU A 47 5.93 5.28 12.04
N ALA A 48 6.78 6.28 11.83
CA ALA A 48 7.88 6.61 12.74
C ALA A 48 7.38 7.01 14.14
N THR A 49 6.26 7.72 14.22
CA THR A 49 5.63 8.12 15.49
C THR A 49 5.05 6.92 16.23
N ILE A 50 4.32 6.04 15.54
CA ILE A 50 3.77 4.80 16.11
C ILE A 50 4.91 3.92 16.64
N ARG A 51 5.99 3.73 15.87
CA ARG A 51 7.18 2.99 16.33
C ARG A 51 7.81 3.61 17.59
N LYS A 52 7.92 4.94 17.66
CA LYS A 52 8.44 5.65 18.85
C LYS A 52 7.57 5.43 20.09
N VAL A 53 6.23 5.46 19.93
CA VAL A 53 5.28 5.23 21.05
C VAL A 53 5.36 3.78 21.54
N LEU A 54 5.35 2.81 20.62
CA LEU A 54 5.47 1.39 20.96
C LEU A 54 6.78 1.08 21.69
N LEU A 55 7.91 1.62 21.22
CA LEU A 55 9.21 1.47 21.88
C LEU A 55 9.27 2.13 23.26
N LYS A 56 8.63 3.30 23.44
CA LYS A 56 8.53 3.94 24.76
C LYS A 56 7.71 3.10 25.74
N ASN A 57 6.61 2.50 25.27
CA ASN A 57 5.75 1.67 26.11
C ASN A 57 6.41 0.35 26.49
N GLN A 58 7.15 -0.28 25.58
CA GLN A 58 7.94 -1.48 25.90
C GLN A 58 8.92 -1.24 27.06
N LYS A 59 9.64 -0.10 27.03
CA LYS A 59 10.56 0.30 28.12
C LYS A 59 9.84 0.61 29.44
N LEU A 60 8.57 1.00 29.40
CA LEU A 60 7.74 1.21 30.59
C LEU A 60 7.31 -0.14 31.19
N TYR A 61 6.88 -1.09 30.35
CA TYR A 61 6.52 -2.44 30.79
C TYR A 61 7.72 -3.21 31.38
N GLU A 62 8.92 -3.04 30.83
CA GLU A 62 10.16 -3.65 31.38
C GLU A 62 10.59 -3.06 32.73
N ARG A 63 10.13 -1.84 33.09
CA ARG A 63 10.47 -1.19 34.37
C ARG A 63 9.45 -1.43 35.48
N LEU A 64 8.30 -2.03 35.13
CA LEU A 64 7.20 -2.35 36.04
C LEU A 64 7.16 -3.84 36.41
N ALA A 65 8.12 -4.64 35.92
CA ALA A 65 8.29 -6.07 36.22
C ALA A 65 9.50 -6.31 37.13
#